data_AF-A0A1E4NE89-F1
#
_entry.id   AF-A0A1E4NE89-F1
#
_cell.length_a   1.000
_cell.length_b   1.000
_cell.length_c   1.000
_cell.angle_alpha   90.00
_cell.angle_beta   90.00
_cell.angle_gamma   90.00
#
_symmetry.space_group_name_H-M   'P 1'
#
loop_
_entity.id
_entity.type
_entity.pdbx_description
1 polymer ?
#
loop_
_entity_poly.entity_id
_entity_poly.type
_entity_poly.pdbx_seq_one_letter_code
_entity_poly.pdbx_strand_id
1 'polypeptide(L)' 'MAAAAEGLLAGHAVGIATVDVDADPVLKARYGWDVPLLFDGGTELGRHRLDPAAIRAWLAAQA' A
#
# COMPACT_ATOMS: atom_id res chain seq x y z
N MET A 1 8.06 3.95 1.42
CA MET A 1 6.97 2.99 1.72
C MET A 1 7.01 1.79 0.79
N ALA A 2 6.98 1.96 -0.55
CA ALA A 2 7.00 0.87 -1.53
C ALA A 2 8.08 -0.21 -1.27
N ALA A 3 9.36 0.16 -1.21
CA ALA A 3 10.45 -0.79 -0.95
C ALA A 3 10.30 -1.57 0.39
N ALA A 4 9.74 -0.94 1.42
CA ALA A 4 9.48 -1.62 2.70
C ALA A 4 8.32 -2.61 2.58
N ALA A 5 7.28 -2.27 1.81
CA ALA A 5 6.19 -3.18 1.50
C ALA A 5 6.70 -4.36 0.65
N GLU A 6 7.48 -4.11 -0.41
CA GLU A 6 8.10 -5.16 -1.22
C GLU A 6 8.88 -6.17 -0.37
N GLY A 7 9.67 -5.69 0.59
CA GLY A 7 10.41 -6.55 1.51
C GLY A 7 9.52 -7.43 2.40
N LEU A 8 8.32 -6.95 2.78
CA LEU A 8 7.36 -7.75 3.55
C LEU A 8 6.55 -8.72 2.70
N LEU A 9 6.34 -8.40 1.42
CA LEU A 9 5.63 -9.24 0.46
C LEU A 9 6.52 -10.33 -0.14
N ALA A 10 7.84 -10.23 -0.01
CA ALA A 10 8.80 -11.19 -0.54
C ALA A 10 8.48 -12.63 -0.08
N GLY A 11 8.31 -13.53 -1.04
CA GLY A 11 7.97 -14.94 -0.79
C GLY A 11 6.47 -15.25 -0.71
N HIS A 12 5.60 -14.24 -0.79
CA HIS A 12 4.16 -14.40 -0.91
C HIS A 12 3.69 -14.30 -2.36
N ALA A 13 2.55 -14.89 -2.68
CA ALA A 13 1.90 -14.77 -3.99
C ALA A 13 1.14 -13.44 -4.15
N VAL A 14 1.72 -12.33 -3.66
CA VAL A 14 1.15 -10.99 -3.66
C VAL A 14 2.13 -10.05 -4.34
N GLY A 15 1.64 -9.24 -5.28
CA GLY A 15 2.40 -8.19 -5.95
C GLY A 15 2.05 -6.80 -5.42
N ILE A 16 2.92 -5.84 -5.66
CA ILE A 16 2.66 -4.41 -5.42
C ILE A 16 2.72 -3.64 -6.73
N ALA A 17 1.81 -2.69 -6.90
CA ALA A 17 1.81 -1.76 -8.02
C ALA A 17 1.91 -0.33 -7.49
N THR A 18 2.82 0.46 -8.07
CA THR A 18 2.92 1.88 -7.76
C THR A 18 1.96 2.66 -8.65
N VAL A 19 1.14 3.50 -8.04
CA VAL A 19 0.23 4.42 -8.73
C VAL A 19 0.70 5.84 -8.46
N ASP A 20 0.90 6.62 -9.51
CA ASP A 20 1.20 8.05 -9.40
C ASP A 20 -0.09 8.84 -9.15
N VAL A 21 -0.22 9.38 -7.94
CA VAL A 21 -1.36 10.19 -7.52
C VAL A 21 -1.45 11.49 -8.33
N ASP A 22 -0.33 12.05 -8.79
CA ASP A 22 -0.34 13.29 -9.57
C ASP A 22 -0.84 13.10 -11.01
N ALA A 23 -0.77 11.88 -11.53
CA ALA A 23 -1.20 11.54 -12.89
C ALA A 23 -2.72 11.31 -13.02
N ASP A 24 -3.41 11.00 -11.92
CA ASP A 24 -4.86 10.79 -11.89
C ASP A 24 -5.55 11.95 -11.15
N PRO A 25 -6.35 12.79 -11.84
CA PRO A 25 -7.05 13.92 -11.21
C PRO A 25 -7.98 13.53 -10.05
N VAL A 26 -8.57 12.34 -10.10
CA VAL A 26 -9.45 11.83 -9.03
C VAL A 26 -8.62 11.47 -7.81
N LEU A 27 -7.50 10.79 -8.00
CA LEU A 27 -6.58 10.47 -6.90
C LEU A 27 -5.93 11.73 -6.34
N LYS A 28 -5.51 12.68 -7.18
CA LYS A 28 -4.93 13.95 -6.76
C LYS A 28 -5.90 14.78 -5.93
N ALA A 29 -7.17 14.86 -6.34
CA ALA A 29 -8.21 15.55 -5.58
C ALA A 29 -8.50 14.87 -4.24
N ARG A 30 -8.43 13.53 -4.21
CA ARG A 30 -8.76 12.73 -3.01
C ARG A 30 -7.63 12.66 -2.00
N TYR A 31 -6.40 12.50 -2.46
CA TYR A 31 -5.25 12.19 -1.62
C TYR A 31 -4.17 13.28 -1.67
N GLY A 32 -3.97 13.94 -2.82
CA GLY A 32 -3.00 15.04 -2.94
C GLY A 32 -1.65 14.74 -2.30
N TRP A 33 -1.32 15.49 -1.25
CA TRP A 33 -0.06 15.38 -0.51
C TRP A 33 -0.04 14.29 0.58
N ASP A 34 -1.14 13.54 0.75
CA ASP A 34 -1.25 12.48 1.76
C ASP A 34 -0.45 11.21 1.42
N VAL A 35 0.34 11.26 0.36
CA VAL A 35 1.26 10.19 -0.04
C VAL A 35 2.45 10.07 0.93
N PRO A 36 3.08 8.89 1.05
CA PRO A 36 2.71 7.61 0.44
C PRO A 36 1.56 6.91 1.16
N LEU A 37 0.74 6.20 0.37
CA LEU A 37 -0.40 5.39 0.82
C LEU A 37 -0.24 3.96 0.31
N LEU A 38 -0.78 2.99 1.04
CA LEU A 38 -0.83 1.59 0.63
C LEU A 38 -2.26 1.06 0.78
N PHE A 39 -2.75 0.41 -0.28
CA PHE A 39 -4.10 -0.14 -0.33
C PHE A 39 -4.09 -1.59 -0.81
N ASP A 40 -5.07 -2.35 -0.33
CA ASP A 40 -5.55 -3.58 -0.95
C ASP A 40 -6.99 -3.34 -1.43
N GLY A 41 -7.14 -3.12 -2.74
CA GLY A 41 -8.40 -2.67 -3.33
C GLY A 41 -8.90 -1.38 -2.68
N GLY A 42 -10.03 -1.47 -1.95
CA GLY A 42 -10.63 -0.34 -1.23
C GLY A 42 -10.15 -0.16 0.21
N THR A 43 -9.33 -1.09 0.73
CA THR A 43 -8.88 -1.10 2.13
C THR A 43 -7.55 -0.40 2.28
N GLU A 44 -7.48 0.67 3.08
CA GLU A 44 -6.22 1.35 3.41
C GLU A 44 -5.42 0.49 4.40
N LEU A 45 -4.22 0.06 3.99
CA LEU A 45 -3.30 -0.73 4.82
C LEU A 45 -2.26 0.15 5.53
N GLY A 46 -2.03 1.36 5.02
CA GLY A 46 -1.09 2.30 5.64
C GLY A 46 -1.07 3.67 4.97
N ARG A 47 -0.75 4.69 5.77
CA ARG A 47 -0.64 6.09 5.37
C ARG A 47 0.57 6.73 6.04
N HIS A 48 1.46 7.28 5.23
CA HIS A 48 2.77 7.83 5.58
C HIS A 48 3.77 6.85 6.24
N ARG A 49 3.28 5.89 7.01
CA ARG A 49 4.04 4.84 7.68
C ARG A 49 3.43 3.48 7.39
N LEU A 50 4.31 2.49 7.33
CA LEU A 50 3.95 1.10 7.18
C LEU A 50 4.10 0.44 8.55
N ASP A 51 3.06 -0.27 9.01
CA ASP A 51 3.16 -1.12 10.20
C ASP A 51 3.44 -2.56 9.76
N PRO A 52 4.67 -3.09 9.97
CA PRO A 52 4.99 -4.45 9.57
C PRO A 52 4.13 -5.52 10.23
N ALA A 53 3.64 -5.29 11.46
CA ALA A 53 2.78 -6.25 12.15
C ALA A 53 1.40 -6.32 11.48
N ALA A 54 0.82 -5.17 11.15
CA ALA A 54 -0.45 -5.09 10.44
C ALA A 54 -0.37 -5.74 9.04
N ILE A 55 0.71 -5.50 8.29
CA ILE A 55 0.92 -6.12 6.97
C ILE A 55 1.07 -7.64 7.07
N ARG A 56 1.79 -8.15 8.09
CA ARG A 56 1.91 -9.60 8.31
C ARG A 56 0.57 -10.24 8.69
N ALA A 57 -0.23 -9.56 9.52
CA ALA A 57 -1.57 -10.02 9.86
C ALA A 57 -2.50 -10.04 8.63
N TRP A 58 -2.44 -9.00 7.80
CA TRP A 58 -3.17 -8.96 6.52
C TRP A 58 -2.74 -10.08 5.57
N LEU A 59 -1.42 -10.33 5.42
CA LEU A 59 -0.90 -11.45 4.61
C LEU A 59 -1.38 -12.81 5.11
N ALA A 60 -1.44 -13.01 6.44
CA ALA A 60 -1.93 -14.26 7.03
C ALA A 60 -3.43 -14.49 6.79
N ALA A 61 -4.21 -13.42 6.60
CA ALA A 61 -5.64 -13.49 6.30
C ALA A 61 -5.94 -13.72 4.80
N GLN A 62 -4.92 -13.68 3.94
CA GLN A 62 -5.04 -13.89 2.49
C GLN A 62 -4.82 -15.38 2.09
N ALA A 63 -4.46 -16.25 3.04
CA ALA A 63 -4.22 -17.68 2.84
C ALA A 63 -5.50 -18.51 3.01
#